data_AF-A0A832UHB3-F1
#
_entry.id   AF-A0A832UHB3-F1
#
_cell.length_a   1.000
_cell.length_b   1.000
_cell.length_c   1.000
_cell.angle_alpha   90.00
_cell.angle_beta   90.00
_cell.angle_gamma   90.00
#
_symmetry.space_group_name_H-M   'P 1'
#
loop_
_entity.id
_entity.type
_entity.pdbx_description
1 polymer ?
#
loop_
_entity_poly.entity_id
_entity_poly.type
_entity_poly.pdbx_seq_one_letter_code
_entity_poly.pdbx_strand_id
1 'polypeptide(L)'
;MQLRVREIDRDESLGILRKSLSIDGFCSFESPSKGIKFIRPDSFLETNSRVNEIVKKIDEDVLDSLEEGASSRIAREIGGSYRKGSLNLVLFNLTVDRVPSENKISTLAHHLYASSQATISMPTVRSSLFKEGSKITEKRVQQYIAMMRLIIEEIRTVGNSKILIGTVPLLAPKYSRSIVNFYHEYGINAFCVDGNTSDLLTHEADFRSILSSINSRTPLSETLILANNLGYPQFEQEETRADDFLSIFAYIDVLGGTFKIRGVPVGKPRLKQFSRRRYSYKILPPNTCVPNELKNTNQREQLEEAHAVQKIVGEERMEKYIEQKSKVDEIAISRLKSIAGKIKVD
;
A
#
# COMPACT_ATOMS: atom_id res chain seq x y z
N MET A 1 -0.02 -10.02 20.50
CA MET A 1 0.84 -10.03 19.29
C MET A 1 1.44 -8.64 19.14
N GLN A 2 2.73 -8.51 18.85
CA GLN A 2 3.40 -7.21 18.72
C GLN A 2 4.14 -7.14 17.38
N LEU A 3 3.99 -6.03 16.67
CA LEU A 3 4.83 -5.68 15.54
C LEU A 3 6.08 -4.99 16.08
N ARG A 4 7.24 -5.51 15.75
CA ARG A 4 8.52 -4.84 16.02
C ARG A 4 9.08 -4.35 14.70
N VAL A 5 9.42 -3.08 14.66
CA VAL A 5 10.08 -2.42 13.53
C VAL A 5 11.32 -1.76 14.10
N ARG A 6 12.48 -2.01 13.48
CA ARG A 6 13.75 -1.43 13.89
C ARG A 6 14.54 -1.04 12.66
N GLU A 7 15.04 0.18 12.63
CA GLU A 7 16.00 0.61 11.62
C GLU A 7 17.32 -0.19 11.73
N ILE A 8 17.82 -0.65 10.58
CA ILE A 8 19.12 -1.27 10.41
C ILE A 8 20.09 -0.23 9.85
N ASP A 9 19.72 0.36 8.70
CA ASP A 9 20.49 1.34 7.97
C ASP A 9 19.57 2.36 7.31
N ARG A 10 20.14 3.49 6.89
CA ARG A 10 19.46 4.54 6.14
C ARG A 10 20.37 5.20 5.13
N ASP A 11 19.76 5.72 4.07
CA ASP A 11 20.40 6.73 3.25
C ASP A 11 19.89 8.10 3.70
N GLU A 12 20.78 9.07 3.90
CA GLU A 12 20.39 10.42 4.34
C GLU A 12 20.05 11.34 3.17
N SER A 13 20.45 10.98 1.94
CA SER A 13 20.23 11.80 0.74
C SER A 13 18.83 11.63 0.16
N LEU A 14 18.28 10.42 0.27
CA LEU A 14 16.93 10.03 -0.12
C LEU A 14 16.19 9.48 1.10
N GLY A 15 14.87 9.50 1.10
CA GLY A 15 14.09 9.07 2.26
C GLY A 15 13.97 7.56 2.35
N ILE A 16 15.06 6.78 2.29
CA ILE A 16 14.97 5.31 2.27
C ILE A 16 15.66 4.71 3.49
N LEU A 17 14.93 3.81 4.15
CA LEU A 17 15.33 3.14 5.37
C LEU A 17 15.32 1.63 5.12
N ARG A 18 16.39 0.95 5.53
CA ARG A 18 16.42 -0.50 5.66
C ARG A 18 16.00 -0.84 7.09
N LYS A 19 14.86 -1.51 7.24
CA LYS A 19 14.33 -1.87 8.57
C LYS A 19 14.21 -3.37 8.71
N SER A 20 14.41 -3.89 9.91
CA SER A 20 13.98 -5.22 10.32
C SER A 20 12.54 -5.14 10.80
N LEU A 21 11.66 -5.98 10.24
CA LEU A 21 10.27 -6.14 10.66
C LEU A 21 10.06 -7.55 11.18
N SER A 22 9.36 -7.68 12.30
CA SER A 22 8.97 -8.99 12.85
C SER A 22 7.63 -8.93 13.57
N ILE A 23 6.83 -9.98 13.37
CA ILE A 23 5.64 -10.28 14.16
C ILE A 23 5.90 -11.60 14.88
N ASP A 24 5.93 -11.54 16.22
CA ASP A 24 6.31 -12.66 17.08
C ASP A 24 5.53 -13.94 16.73
N GLY A 25 6.24 -14.98 16.30
CA GLY A 25 5.66 -16.29 15.95
C GLY A 25 5.03 -16.39 14.55
N PHE A 26 5.06 -15.33 13.72
CA PHE A 26 4.41 -15.32 12.40
C PHE A 26 5.38 -15.12 11.23
N CYS A 27 6.05 -13.98 11.16
CA CYS A 27 6.95 -13.65 10.05
C CYS A 27 8.02 -12.64 10.47
N SER A 28 9.15 -12.64 9.76
CA SER A 28 10.14 -11.59 9.82
C SER A 28 10.78 -11.37 8.45
N PHE A 29 11.08 -10.12 8.13
CA PHE A 29 11.72 -9.72 6.89
C PHE A 29 12.35 -8.33 7.03
N GLU A 30 13.18 -7.95 6.06
CA GLU A 30 13.73 -6.61 5.97
C GLU A 30 13.00 -5.77 4.92
N SER A 31 12.93 -4.46 5.11
CA SER A 31 12.52 -3.47 4.10
C SER A 31 13.73 -2.81 3.42
N PRO A 32 13.57 -2.10 2.29
CA PRO A 32 12.38 -2.05 1.43
C PRO A 32 12.04 -3.41 0.80
N SER A 33 10.75 -3.68 0.56
CA SER A 33 10.30 -4.90 -0.11
C SER A 33 9.12 -4.63 -1.06
N LYS A 34 8.76 -5.65 -1.86
CA LYS A 34 7.62 -5.62 -2.77
C LYS A 34 6.54 -6.61 -2.32
N GLY A 35 5.34 -6.10 -2.09
CA GLY A 35 4.13 -6.90 -1.95
C GLY A 35 3.80 -7.63 -3.26
N ILE A 36 3.53 -8.93 -3.17
CA ILE A 36 3.17 -9.76 -4.33
C ILE A 36 1.72 -10.17 -4.20
N LYS A 37 0.95 -9.91 -5.26
CA LYS A 37 -0.40 -10.42 -5.40
C LYS A 37 -0.34 -11.72 -6.20
N PHE A 38 -0.74 -12.84 -5.58
CA PHE A 38 -0.62 -14.17 -6.18
C PHE A 38 -1.25 -14.23 -7.58
N ILE A 39 -0.44 -14.57 -8.57
CA ILE A 39 -0.87 -14.87 -9.93
C ILE A 39 0.00 -16.01 -10.41
N ARG A 40 -0.55 -17.23 -10.38
CA ARG A 40 0.09 -18.46 -10.89
C ARG A 40 1.36 -18.88 -10.11
N PRO A 41 1.73 -20.17 -10.20
CA PRO A 41 2.96 -20.65 -9.59
C PRO A 41 4.16 -20.07 -10.32
N ASP A 42 4.96 -19.30 -9.58
CA ASP A 42 6.24 -18.76 -10.00
C ASP A 42 7.20 -18.99 -8.82
N SER A 43 8.13 -19.93 -9.00
CA SER A 43 8.98 -20.42 -7.90
C SER A 43 9.84 -19.33 -7.28
N PHE A 44 10.29 -18.35 -8.09
CA PHE A 44 11.04 -17.21 -7.59
C PHE A 44 10.15 -16.35 -6.69
N LEU A 45 8.96 -15.97 -7.15
CA LEU A 45 8.01 -15.17 -6.37
C LEU A 45 7.49 -15.91 -5.14
N GLU A 46 7.40 -17.23 -5.16
CA GLU A 46 7.01 -18.04 -4.01
C GLU A 46 8.09 -18.06 -2.93
N THR A 47 9.36 -18.24 -3.33
CA THR A 47 10.48 -18.42 -2.40
C THR A 47 10.98 -17.09 -1.83
N ASN A 48 10.87 -16.00 -2.61
CA ASN A 48 11.50 -14.72 -2.28
C ASN A 48 10.51 -13.66 -1.77
N SER A 49 9.19 -13.86 -1.93
CA SER A 49 8.20 -12.88 -1.46
C SER A 49 8.00 -12.96 0.04
N ARG A 50 8.26 -11.84 0.72
CA ARG A 50 8.05 -11.70 2.17
C ARG A 50 6.70 -11.12 2.53
N VAL A 51 6.05 -10.43 1.59
CA VAL A 51 4.73 -9.82 1.78
C VAL A 51 3.77 -10.30 0.71
N ASN A 52 2.69 -10.94 1.13
CA ASN A 52 1.65 -11.51 0.29
C ASN A 52 0.38 -10.65 0.36
N GLU A 53 -0.02 -10.06 -0.75
CA GLU A 53 -1.21 -9.21 -0.83
C GLU A 53 -2.44 -10.02 -1.27
N ILE A 54 -3.46 -10.07 -0.41
CA ILE A 54 -4.73 -10.76 -0.66
C ILE A 54 -5.84 -9.72 -0.72
N VAL A 55 -6.18 -9.31 -1.94
CA VAL A 55 -7.10 -8.20 -2.19
C VAL A 55 -8.49 -8.71 -2.51
N LYS A 56 -9.50 -8.32 -1.70
CA LYS A 56 -10.91 -8.60 -1.96
C LYS A 56 -11.65 -7.31 -2.27
N LYS A 57 -12.37 -7.28 -3.40
CA LYS A 57 -13.31 -6.21 -3.72
C LYS A 57 -14.54 -6.36 -2.82
N ILE A 58 -14.95 -5.26 -2.19
CA ILE A 58 -16.16 -5.19 -1.38
C ILE A 58 -17.04 -4.07 -1.98
N ASP A 59 -18.01 -4.45 -2.81
CA ASP A 59 -19.09 -3.56 -3.28
C ASP A 59 -20.37 -3.79 -2.46
N GLU A 60 -21.45 -3.09 -2.81
CA GLU A 60 -22.74 -3.21 -2.09
C GLU A 60 -23.26 -4.65 -2.10
N ASP A 61 -23.25 -5.32 -3.26
CA ASP A 61 -23.70 -6.72 -3.37
C ASP A 61 -22.92 -7.67 -2.44
N VAL A 62 -21.60 -7.47 -2.33
CA VAL A 62 -20.79 -8.23 -1.38
C VAL A 62 -21.18 -7.90 0.06
N LEU A 63 -21.38 -6.63 0.41
CA LEU A 63 -21.82 -6.24 1.76
C LEU A 63 -23.18 -6.86 2.12
N ASP A 64 -24.15 -6.83 1.20
CA ASP A 64 -25.46 -7.45 1.39
C ASP A 64 -25.32 -8.97 1.61
N SER A 65 -24.51 -9.64 0.79
CA SER A 65 -24.27 -11.08 0.94
C SER A 65 -23.60 -11.45 2.27
N LEU A 66 -22.79 -10.55 2.83
CA LEU A 66 -22.14 -10.74 4.11
C LEU A 66 -23.16 -10.71 5.26
N GLU A 67 -24.12 -9.78 5.23
CA GLU A 67 -25.23 -9.70 6.19
C GLU A 67 -26.14 -10.93 6.10
N GLU A 68 -26.34 -11.50 4.91
CA GLU A 68 -27.11 -12.73 4.68
C GLU A 68 -26.39 -14.03 5.08
N GLY A 69 -25.14 -13.94 5.57
CA GLY A 69 -24.41 -15.09 6.13
C GLY A 69 -23.42 -15.77 5.18
N ALA A 70 -22.99 -15.14 4.07
CA ALA A 70 -21.92 -15.66 3.20
C ALA A 70 -20.50 -15.67 3.83
N SER A 71 -20.43 -15.49 5.16
CA SER A 71 -19.23 -15.21 5.96
C SER A 71 -18.12 -16.24 5.84
N SER A 72 -18.47 -17.51 6.03
CA SER A 72 -17.53 -18.63 6.09
C SER A 72 -16.83 -18.85 4.76
N ARG A 73 -17.51 -18.55 3.64
CA ARG A 73 -16.97 -18.72 2.29
C ARG A 73 -15.83 -17.75 2.02
N ILE A 74 -16.01 -16.47 2.32
CA ILE A 74 -15.00 -15.43 2.03
C ILE A 74 -13.76 -15.63 2.92
N ALA A 75 -13.95 -15.88 4.21
CA ALA A 75 -12.83 -16.12 5.12
C ALA A 75 -12.02 -17.36 4.72
N ARG A 76 -12.69 -18.45 4.31
CA ARG A 76 -12.03 -19.68 3.84
C ARG A 76 -11.27 -19.47 2.53
N GLU A 77 -11.85 -18.73 1.57
CA GLU A 77 -11.19 -18.36 0.32
C GLU A 77 -9.89 -17.58 0.56
N ILE A 78 -9.96 -16.58 1.44
CA ILE A 78 -8.80 -15.75 1.81
C ILE A 78 -7.76 -16.58 2.56
N GLY A 79 -8.19 -17.40 3.53
CA GLY A 79 -7.30 -18.28 4.28
C GLY A 79 -6.54 -19.29 3.42
N GLY A 80 -7.17 -19.79 2.35
CA GLY A 80 -6.51 -20.65 1.36
C GLY A 80 -5.42 -19.96 0.54
N SER A 81 -5.37 -18.63 0.56
CA SER A 81 -4.38 -17.81 -0.15
C SER A 81 -3.19 -17.41 0.72
N TYR A 82 -3.14 -17.83 1.99
CA TYR A 82 -2.04 -17.52 2.90
C TYR A 82 -0.75 -18.21 2.49
N ARG A 83 0.36 -17.48 2.63
CA ARG A 83 1.72 -17.99 2.47
C ARG A 83 2.40 -18.13 3.82
N LYS A 84 2.99 -19.29 4.08
CA LYS A 84 3.71 -19.58 5.33
C LYS A 84 4.98 -18.74 5.40
N GLY A 85 5.26 -18.13 6.55
CA GLY A 85 6.46 -17.33 6.78
C GLY A 85 6.45 -15.95 6.10
N SER A 86 5.34 -15.57 5.47
CA SER A 86 5.15 -14.24 4.86
C SER A 86 4.19 -13.40 5.70
N LEU A 87 4.30 -12.08 5.58
CA LEU A 87 3.27 -11.15 6.02
C LEU A 87 2.08 -11.22 5.06
N ASN A 88 1.00 -11.89 5.47
CA ASN A 88 -0.25 -11.97 4.70
C ASN A 88 -1.10 -10.71 4.94
N LEU A 89 -1.05 -9.77 4.01
CA LEU A 89 -1.82 -8.53 4.03
C LEU A 89 -3.18 -8.73 3.36
N VAL A 90 -4.22 -8.78 4.18
CA VAL A 90 -5.62 -8.90 3.72
C VAL A 90 -6.18 -7.51 3.52
N LEU A 91 -6.52 -7.21 2.26
CA LEU A 91 -6.88 -5.86 1.83
C LEU A 91 -8.31 -5.86 1.31
N PHE A 92 -9.23 -5.41 2.15
CA PHE A 92 -10.59 -5.12 1.73
C PHE A 92 -10.60 -3.79 1.01
N ASN A 93 -10.94 -3.82 -0.28
CA ASN A 93 -11.04 -2.65 -1.14
C ASN A 93 -12.50 -2.32 -1.34
N LEU A 94 -12.99 -1.38 -0.52
CA LEU A 94 -14.37 -0.90 -0.55
C LEU A 94 -14.57 -0.06 -1.79
N THR A 95 -15.44 -0.55 -2.66
CA THR A 95 -15.81 0.10 -3.92
C THR A 95 -17.19 0.74 -3.87
N VAL A 96 -17.59 1.20 -2.68
CA VAL A 96 -18.83 1.94 -2.44
C VAL A 96 -18.60 3.45 -2.57
N ASP A 97 -19.62 4.18 -2.99
CA ASP A 97 -19.57 5.64 -3.17
C ASP A 97 -20.10 6.41 -1.96
N ARG A 98 -20.70 5.72 -0.99
CA ARG A 98 -21.20 6.26 0.27
C ARG A 98 -20.78 5.36 1.42
N VAL A 99 -20.71 5.92 2.62
CA VAL A 99 -20.52 5.14 3.84
C VAL A 99 -21.71 4.20 4.01
N PRO A 100 -21.50 2.87 4.16
CA PRO A 100 -22.59 1.92 4.40
C PRO A 100 -23.33 2.16 5.72
N SER A 101 -24.42 1.44 5.96
CA SER A 101 -25.12 1.45 7.25
C SER A 101 -24.22 0.89 8.37
N GLU A 102 -24.52 1.24 9.62
CA GLU A 102 -23.76 0.74 10.77
C GLU A 102 -23.74 -0.80 10.85
N ASN A 103 -24.87 -1.46 10.56
CA ASN A 103 -24.94 -2.93 10.52
C ASN A 103 -24.00 -3.54 9.48
N LYS A 104 -23.94 -2.96 8.27
CA LYS A 104 -22.99 -3.37 7.21
C LYS A 104 -21.56 -3.17 7.64
N ILE A 105 -21.26 -2.06 8.33
CA ILE A 105 -19.91 -1.75 8.82
C ILE A 105 -19.49 -2.72 9.93
N SER A 106 -20.39 -3.02 10.88
CA SER A 106 -20.14 -3.98 11.96
C SER A 106 -19.90 -5.38 11.41
N THR A 107 -20.76 -5.82 10.49
CA THR A 107 -20.60 -7.06 9.74
C THR A 107 -19.22 -7.10 9.05
N LEU A 108 -18.90 -6.08 8.24
CA LEU A 108 -17.61 -5.94 7.56
C LEU A 108 -16.42 -6.06 8.52
N ALA A 109 -16.49 -5.45 9.70
CA ALA A 109 -15.44 -5.48 10.71
C ALA A 109 -15.17 -6.91 11.20
N HIS A 110 -16.22 -7.68 11.48
CA HIS A 110 -16.09 -9.09 11.87
C HIS A 110 -15.50 -9.96 10.75
N HIS A 111 -15.91 -9.75 9.49
CA HIS A 111 -15.32 -10.48 8.37
C HIS A 111 -13.87 -10.11 8.12
N LEU A 112 -13.53 -8.83 8.23
CA LEU A 112 -12.16 -8.36 8.11
C LEU A 112 -11.30 -9.00 9.19
N TYR A 113 -11.77 -9.04 10.44
CA TYR A 113 -11.10 -9.74 11.53
C TYR A 113 -10.94 -11.23 11.22
N ALA A 114 -12.02 -11.93 10.91
CA ALA A 114 -12.00 -13.38 10.66
C ALA A 114 -11.11 -13.77 9.46
N SER A 115 -11.10 -12.92 8.43
CA SER A 115 -10.32 -13.12 7.21
C SER A 115 -8.87 -12.69 7.35
N SER A 116 -8.47 -12.03 8.44
CA SER A 116 -7.09 -11.59 8.67
C SER A 116 -6.28 -12.64 9.43
N GLN A 117 -4.98 -12.76 9.18
CA GLN A 117 -4.13 -13.70 9.90
C GLN A 117 -3.54 -13.06 11.17
N ALA A 118 -2.48 -12.26 11.00
CA ALA A 118 -1.73 -11.60 12.08
C ALA A 118 -1.95 -10.07 12.11
N THR A 119 -2.22 -9.49 10.95
CA THR A 119 -2.47 -8.05 10.77
C THR A 119 -3.83 -7.82 10.17
N ILE A 120 -4.49 -6.74 10.59
CA ILE A 120 -5.75 -6.25 10.05
C ILE A 120 -5.47 -4.91 9.40
N SER A 121 -5.48 -4.86 8.08
CA SER A 121 -5.41 -3.59 7.35
C SER A 121 -6.78 -2.96 7.30
N MET A 122 -6.88 -1.72 7.79
CA MET A 122 -8.11 -0.95 7.65
C MET A 122 -8.51 -0.84 6.18
N PRO A 123 -9.81 -0.91 5.85
CA PRO A 123 -10.18 -1.04 4.46
C PRO A 123 -9.76 0.17 3.63
N THR A 124 -9.33 -0.10 2.40
CA THR A 124 -9.06 0.96 1.41
C THR A 124 -10.38 1.37 0.76
N VAL A 125 -10.55 2.65 0.40
CA VAL A 125 -11.83 3.20 -0.09
C VAL A 125 -11.66 3.98 -1.39
N ARG A 126 -12.69 4.02 -2.24
CA ARG A 126 -12.69 4.88 -3.43
C ARG A 126 -12.72 6.36 -3.06
N SER A 127 -12.05 7.19 -3.88
CA SER A 127 -12.09 8.65 -3.70
C SER A 127 -13.48 9.29 -3.73
N SER A 128 -14.47 8.64 -4.36
CA SER A 128 -15.87 9.09 -4.39
C SER A 128 -16.47 9.19 -2.99
N LEU A 129 -16.06 8.32 -2.05
CA LEU A 129 -16.52 8.34 -0.67
C LEU A 129 -16.17 9.66 0.05
N PHE A 130 -15.11 10.35 -0.40
CA PHE A 130 -14.69 11.64 0.17
C PHE A 130 -15.35 12.85 -0.50
N LYS A 131 -16.16 12.67 -1.55
CA LYS A 131 -16.61 13.76 -2.42
C LYS A 131 -18.10 14.10 -2.25
N GLU A 132 -18.41 15.38 -2.43
CA GLU A 132 -19.75 15.87 -2.75
C GLU A 132 -19.66 16.59 -4.10
N GLY A 133 -20.30 16.01 -5.13
CA GLY A 133 -20.01 16.38 -6.52
C GLY A 133 -18.55 16.08 -6.87
N SER A 134 -17.79 17.09 -7.29
CA SER A 134 -16.38 16.96 -7.66
C SER A 134 -15.39 17.28 -6.52
N LYS A 135 -15.85 17.82 -5.39
CA LYS A 135 -14.99 18.36 -4.32
C LYS A 135 -14.94 17.44 -3.12
N ILE A 136 -13.74 17.28 -2.55
CA ILE A 136 -13.57 16.61 -1.24
C ILE A 136 -14.05 17.55 -0.13
N THR A 137 -14.88 17.05 0.78
CA THR A 137 -15.44 17.84 1.89
C THR A 137 -15.06 17.29 3.25
N GLU A 138 -14.94 18.18 4.24
CA GLU A 138 -14.66 17.80 5.64
C GLU A 138 -15.70 16.84 6.18
N LYS A 139 -16.99 17.09 5.90
CA LYS A 139 -18.11 16.23 6.28
C LYS A 139 -17.89 14.78 5.84
N ARG A 140 -17.49 14.55 4.59
CA ARG A 140 -17.22 13.21 4.06
C ARG A 140 -16.01 12.55 4.71
N VAL A 141 -14.97 13.32 5.02
CA VAL A 141 -13.80 12.83 5.76
C VAL A 141 -14.18 12.43 7.18
N GLN A 142 -15.02 13.20 7.87
CA GLN A 142 -15.53 12.83 9.20
C GLN A 142 -16.41 11.57 9.16
N GLN A 143 -17.21 11.39 8.10
CA GLN A 143 -17.96 10.14 7.89
C GLN A 143 -17.03 8.93 7.70
N TYR A 144 -15.93 9.10 6.96
CA TYR A 144 -14.90 8.06 6.84
C TYR A 144 -14.26 7.73 8.19
N ILE A 145 -13.88 8.74 8.98
CA ILE A 145 -13.30 8.54 10.31
C ILE A 145 -14.29 7.83 11.24
N ALA A 146 -15.58 8.20 11.20
CA ALA A 146 -16.62 7.52 11.97
C ALA A 146 -16.80 6.05 11.56
N MET A 147 -16.74 5.76 10.26
CA MET A 147 -16.75 4.38 9.76
C MET A 147 -15.53 3.58 10.25
N MET A 148 -14.33 4.14 10.14
CA MET A 148 -13.10 3.48 10.64
C MET A 148 -13.13 3.27 12.15
N ARG A 149 -13.68 4.23 12.89
CA ARG A 149 -13.90 4.13 14.33
C ARG A 149 -14.78 2.93 14.68
N LEU A 150 -15.95 2.83 14.03
CA LEU A 150 -16.86 1.72 14.24
C LEU A 150 -16.18 0.37 13.94
N ILE A 151 -15.45 0.27 12.84
CA ILE A 151 -14.69 -0.96 12.49
C ILE A 151 -13.69 -1.33 13.60
N ILE A 152 -12.91 -0.36 14.09
CA ILE A 152 -11.89 -0.63 15.12
C ILE A 152 -12.54 -1.05 16.44
N GLU A 153 -13.61 -0.38 16.85
CA GLU A 153 -14.32 -0.69 18.10
C GLU A 153 -15.00 -2.06 18.06
N GLU A 154 -15.61 -2.43 16.93
CA GLU A 154 -16.18 -3.76 16.73
C GLU A 154 -15.12 -4.87 16.81
N ILE A 155 -13.96 -4.63 16.21
CA ILE A 155 -12.82 -5.55 16.28
C ILE A 155 -12.28 -5.67 17.71
N ARG A 156 -12.24 -4.58 18.47
CA ARG A 156 -11.72 -4.56 19.85
C ARG A 156 -12.66 -5.21 20.85
N THR A 157 -13.96 -4.97 20.71
CA THR A 157 -15.00 -5.46 21.63
C THR A 157 -14.98 -6.99 21.75
N VAL A 158 -14.63 -7.68 20.67
CA VAL A 158 -14.55 -9.16 20.63
C VAL A 158 -13.19 -9.73 21.08
N GLY A 159 -12.25 -8.90 21.57
CA GLY A 159 -10.94 -9.33 22.05
C GLY A 159 -9.87 -9.40 20.96
N ASN A 160 -9.57 -8.27 20.32
CA ASN A 160 -8.57 -8.23 19.24
C ASN A 160 -7.16 -8.65 19.71
N SER A 161 -6.60 -9.65 19.04
CA SER A 161 -5.22 -10.11 19.24
C SER A 161 -4.28 -9.74 18.08
N LYS A 162 -4.80 -9.12 17.01
CA LYS A 162 -4.10 -8.85 15.75
C LYS A 162 -3.64 -7.39 15.67
N ILE A 163 -2.55 -7.16 14.95
CA ILE A 163 -2.00 -5.81 14.77
C ILE A 163 -2.86 -5.03 13.76
N LEU A 164 -3.33 -3.85 14.13
CA LEU A 164 -4.07 -2.97 13.23
C LEU A 164 -3.08 -2.15 12.38
N ILE A 165 -3.38 -2.02 11.08
CA ILE A 165 -2.66 -1.15 10.16
C ILE A 165 -3.65 -0.10 9.66
N GLY A 166 -3.42 1.17 10.00
CA GLY A 166 -4.28 2.30 9.64
C GLY A 166 -4.13 2.63 8.15
N THR A 167 -5.23 2.79 7.43
CA THR A 167 -5.20 3.12 6.00
C THR A 167 -5.44 4.60 5.81
N VAL A 168 -4.47 5.29 5.22
CA VAL A 168 -4.50 6.73 5.00
C VAL A 168 -4.59 6.98 3.49
N PRO A 169 -5.75 7.42 2.98
CA PRO A 169 -5.86 7.82 1.58
C PRO A 169 -4.99 9.04 1.28
N LEU A 170 -4.40 9.08 0.09
CA LEU A 170 -3.63 10.23 -0.39
C LEU A 170 -4.57 11.43 -0.63
N LEU A 171 -4.63 12.33 0.36
CA LEU A 171 -5.51 13.50 0.38
C LEU A 171 -4.73 14.72 0.86
N ALA A 172 -5.29 15.90 0.58
CA ALA A 172 -4.74 17.18 1.03
C ALA A 172 -4.43 17.21 2.55
N PRO A 173 -3.39 17.94 2.98
CA PRO A 173 -2.86 17.91 4.34
C PRO A 173 -3.88 18.02 5.47
N LYS A 174 -4.89 18.88 5.31
CA LYS A 174 -5.92 19.11 6.34
C LYS A 174 -6.76 17.85 6.62
N TYR A 175 -6.98 17.00 5.62
CA TYR A 175 -7.76 15.77 5.73
C TYR A 175 -6.90 14.58 6.15
N SER A 176 -5.69 14.45 5.60
CA SER A 176 -4.80 13.34 5.95
C SER A 176 -4.31 13.42 7.40
N ARG A 177 -4.04 14.63 7.92
CA ARG A 177 -3.66 14.84 9.33
C ARG A 177 -4.73 14.34 10.30
N SER A 178 -6.01 14.63 10.06
CA SER A 178 -7.09 14.20 10.96
C SER A 178 -7.22 12.67 10.98
N ILE A 179 -7.05 12.01 9.83
CA ILE A 179 -7.07 10.54 9.72
C ILE A 179 -5.88 9.92 10.47
N VAL A 180 -4.66 10.44 10.30
CA VAL A 180 -3.46 9.93 10.99
C VAL A 180 -3.59 10.12 12.51
N ASN A 181 -4.01 11.30 12.96
CA ASN A 181 -4.20 11.57 14.39
C ASN A 181 -5.24 10.65 15.01
N PHE A 182 -6.36 10.40 14.31
CA PHE A 182 -7.36 9.42 14.71
C PHE A 182 -6.74 8.04 14.92
N TYR A 183 -5.94 7.53 13.98
CA TYR A 183 -5.32 6.21 14.16
C TYR A 183 -4.35 6.17 15.36
N HIS A 184 -3.56 7.23 15.57
CA HIS A 184 -2.70 7.29 16.75
C HIS A 184 -3.45 7.41 18.08
N GLU A 185 -4.61 8.08 18.12
CA GLU A 185 -5.48 8.08 19.32
C GLU A 185 -5.94 6.67 19.69
N TYR A 186 -6.00 5.77 18.71
CA TYR A 186 -6.28 4.36 18.88
C TYR A 186 -4.98 3.53 19.02
N GLY A 187 -3.81 4.15 19.22
CA GLY A 187 -2.55 3.44 19.40
C GLY A 187 -2.10 2.63 18.18
N ILE A 188 -2.55 3.01 16.97
CA ILE A 188 -2.18 2.37 15.71
C ILE A 188 -0.93 3.09 15.16
N ASN A 189 0.18 2.35 15.07
CA ASN A 189 1.49 2.88 14.65
C ASN A 189 2.06 2.14 13.42
N ALA A 190 1.21 1.51 12.63
CA ALA A 190 1.55 0.95 11.32
C ALA A 190 0.56 1.49 10.30
N PHE A 191 1.04 1.91 9.14
CA PHE A 191 0.23 2.66 8.19
C PHE A 191 0.32 2.08 6.78
N CYS A 192 -0.81 2.12 6.08
CA CYS A 192 -0.92 1.86 4.66
C CYS A 192 -1.39 3.15 3.96
N VAL A 193 -0.54 3.74 3.13
CA VAL A 193 -0.92 4.86 2.27
C VAL A 193 -1.61 4.33 1.03
N ASP A 194 -2.89 4.65 0.85
CA ASP A 194 -3.66 4.31 -0.34
C ASP A 194 -3.52 5.45 -1.36
N GLY A 195 -2.70 5.22 -2.38
CA GLY A 195 -2.48 6.20 -3.45
C GLY A 195 -3.71 6.45 -4.31
N ASN A 196 -4.77 5.64 -4.21
CA ASN A 196 -5.97 5.76 -5.02
C ASN A 196 -5.69 5.94 -6.53
N THR A 197 -4.75 5.17 -7.06
CA THR A 197 -4.24 5.22 -8.44
C THR A 197 -3.53 6.53 -8.83
N SER A 198 -3.19 7.36 -7.84
CA SER A 198 -2.28 8.50 -8.01
C SER A 198 -0.83 8.09 -7.72
N ASP A 199 0.10 8.90 -8.21
CA ASP A 199 1.53 8.78 -7.97
C ASP A 199 1.96 9.61 -6.75
N LEU A 200 2.79 9.07 -5.85
CA LEU A 200 3.22 9.78 -4.64
C LEU A 200 4.16 10.94 -4.95
N LEU A 201 5.01 10.82 -5.97
CA LEU A 201 6.01 11.86 -6.29
C LEU A 201 5.33 13.13 -6.83
N THR A 202 4.25 12.99 -7.58
CA THR A 202 3.47 14.11 -8.10
C THR A 202 2.58 14.74 -7.02
N HIS A 203 2.27 13.99 -5.96
CA HIS A 203 1.53 14.44 -4.77
C HIS A 203 2.45 14.63 -3.56
N GLU A 204 3.66 15.12 -3.80
CA GLU A 204 4.73 15.25 -2.80
C GLU A 204 4.26 15.93 -1.51
N ALA A 205 3.57 17.07 -1.61
CA ALA A 205 3.11 17.84 -0.46
C ALA A 205 2.08 17.07 0.40
N ASP A 206 1.17 16.34 -0.25
CA ASP A 206 0.14 15.54 0.41
C ASP A 206 0.77 14.36 1.15
N PHE A 207 1.63 13.60 0.44
CA PHE A 207 2.30 12.43 0.99
C PHE A 207 3.28 12.78 2.12
N ARG A 208 4.05 13.85 1.94
CA ARG A 208 4.92 14.40 2.98
C ARG A 208 4.13 14.81 4.23
N SER A 209 2.94 15.39 4.07
CA SER A 209 2.09 15.71 5.22
C SER A 209 1.64 14.46 5.97
N ILE A 210 1.35 13.35 5.27
CA ILE A 210 1.06 12.06 5.89
C ILE A 210 2.26 11.59 6.71
N LEU A 211 3.45 11.50 6.10
CA LEU A 211 4.66 11.04 6.77
C LEU A 211 5.02 11.92 7.98
N SER A 212 4.92 13.25 7.85
CA SER A 212 5.16 14.17 8.95
C SER A 212 4.15 14.02 10.10
N SER A 213 2.89 13.68 9.78
CA SER A 213 1.87 13.44 10.82
C SER A 213 2.17 12.15 11.57
N ILE A 214 2.56 11.10 10.84
CA ILE A 214 2.95 9.81 11.43
C ILE A 214 4.17 9.99 12.35
N ASN A 215 5.20 10.65 11.82
CA ASN A 215 6.45 10.91 12.53
C ASN A 215 6.29 11.81 13.77
N SER A 216 5.17 12.54 13.90
CA SER A 216 4.94 13.42 15.05
C SER A 216 4.68 12.66 16.36
N ARG A 217 4.34 11.36 16.29
CA ARG A 217 4.07 10.52 17.47
C ARG A 217 4.90 9.25 17.52
N THR A 218 5.28 8.69 16.39
CA THR A 218 6.17 7.52 16.33
C THR A 218 7.19 7.75 15.21
N PRO A 219 8.50 7.67 15.50
CA PRO A 219 9.54 7.84 14.48
C PRO A 219 9.29 6.93 13.27
N LEU A 220 9.59 7.43 12.06
CA LEU A 220 9.48 6.60 10.86
C LEU A 220 10.38 5.36 10.91
N SER A 221 11.50 5.42 11.62
CA SER A 221 12.42 4.31 11.88
C SER A 221 11.78 3.14 12.65
N GLU A 222 10.72 3.42 13.41
CA GLU A 222 9.97 2.46 14.24
C GLU A 222 8.54 2.19 13.72
N THR A 223 8.19 2.79 12.58
CA THR A 223 6.86 2.69 11.98
C THR A 223 6.93 1.89 10.68
N LEU A 224 6.01 0.92 10.51
CA LEU A 224 5.80 0.26 9.21
C LEU A 224 4.97 1.15 8.29
N ILE A 225 5.52 1.48 7.12
CA ILE A 225 4.84 2.23 6.06
C ILE A 225 4.67 1.35 4.81
N LEU A 226 3.43 1.02 4.48
CA LEU A 226 3.04 0.38 3.23
C LEU A 226 2.53 1.44 2.26
N ALA A 227 2.79 1.30 0.97
CA ALA A 227 2.10 2.07 -0.06
C ALA A 227 1.40 1.15 -1.05
N ASN A 228 0.08 1.28 -1.13
CA ASN A 228 -0.76 0.47 -1.98
C ASN A 228 -1.46 1.33 -3.03
N ASN A 229 -1.91 0.67 -4.08
CA ASN A 229 -2.75 1.30 -5.09
C ASN A 229 -2.13 2.53 -5.76
N LEU A 230 -0.81 2.51 -5.96
CA LEU A 230 -0.12 3.58 -6.67
C LEU A 230 -0.43 3.55 -8.17
N GLY A 231 -0.50 4.72 -8.77
CA GLY A 231 -0.81 4.95 -10.17
C GLY A 231 0.39 4.81 -11.10
N TYR A 232 0.10 4.46 -12.35
CA TYR A 232 1.06 4.61 -13.45
C TYR A 232 0.69 5.87 -14.24
N PRO A 233 1.68 6.63 -14.77
CA PRO A 233 1.37 7.69 -15.73
C PRO A 233 0.64 7.10 -16.95
N GLN A 234 -0.41 7.79 -17.41
CA GLN A 234 -1.34 7.27 -18.44
C GLN A 234 -1.01 7.75 -19.86
N PHE A 235 -0.23 8.82 -20.01
CA PHE A 235 -0.23 9.63 -21.24
C PHE A 235 1.01 9.49 -22.13
N GLU A 236 1.97 8.62 -21.82
CA GLU A 236 3.14 8.43 -22.69
C GLU A 236 2.87 7.40 -23.80
N GLN A 237 3.51 7.57 -24.97
CA GLN A 237 3.24 6.79 -26.17
C GLN A 237 3.96 5.44 -26.19
N GLU A 238 5.25 5.41 -25.83
CA GLU A 238 6.10 4.21 -25.98
C GLU A 238 6.67 3.69 -24.65
N GLU A 239 6.99 4.59 -23.74
CA GLU A 239 7.62 4.26 -22.48
C GLU A 239 7.24 5.33 -21.46
N THR A 240 7.12 4.99 -20.17
CA THR A 240 6.84 5.96 -19.10
C THR A 240 7.70 5.71 -17.88
N ARG A 241 8.06 6.76 -17.12
CA ARG A 241 8.83 6.61 -15.87
C ARG A 241 8.02 5.82 -14.84
N ALA A 242 8.70 4.96 -14.09
CA ALA A 242 8.06 4.08 -13.11
C ALA A 242 7.92 4.76 -11.74
N ASP A 243 7.09 5.81 -11.66
CA ASP A 243 6.97 6.65 -10.46
C ASP A 243 6.36 5.91 -9.25
N ASP A 244 5.48 4.94 -9.50
CA ASP A 244 4.99 4.02 -8.48
C ASP A 244 6.14 3.21 -7.86
N PHE A 245 7.09 2.74 -8.68
CA PHE A 245 8.26 2.03 -8.15
C PHE A 245 9.25 2.97 -7.48
N LEU A 246 9.53 4.14 -8.07
CA LEU A 246 10.41 5.15 -7.47
C LEU A 246 9.92 5.62 -6.09
N SER A 247 8.63 5.50 -5.80
CA SER A 247 8.09 5.78 -4.48
C SER A 247 8.70 4.92 -3.36
N ILE A 248 9.37 3.80 -3.67
CA ILE A 248 10.12 3.01 -2.69
C ILE A 248 11.24 3.82 -2.01
N PHE A 249 11.73 4.88 -2.65
CA PHE A 249 12.75 5.80 -2.13
C PHE A 249 12.17 6.93 -1.27
N ALA A 250 10.90 6.84 -0.87
CA ALA A 250 10.15 7.88 -0.17
C ALA A 250 9.51 7.36 1.15
N TYR A 251 10.32 6.72 1.98
CA TYR A 251 10.02 6.15 3.30
C TYR A 251 9.04 4.98 3.28
N ILE A 252 8.90 4.33 2.12
CA ILE A 252 8.02 3.18 1.95
C ILE A 252 8.79 1.89 2.27
N ASP A 253 8.33 1.16 3.29
CA ASP A 253 8.91 -0.14 3.66
C ASP A 253 8.45 -1.25 2.74
N VAL A 254 7.20 -1.20 2.32
CA VAL A 254 6.65 -2.18 1.37
C VAL A 254 5.85 -1.46 0.30
N LEU A 255 6.29 -1.63 -0.93
CA LEU A 255 5.54 -1.22 -2.09
C LEU A 255 4.53 -2.32 -2.45
N GLY A 256 3.24 -2.08 -2.27
CA GLY A 256 2.18 -3.00 -2.69
C GLY A 256 1.74 -2.81 -4.13
N GLY A 257 0.64 -3.47 -4.50
CA GLY A 257 0.16 -3.52 -5.87
C GLY A 257 -0.94 -2.49 -6.17
N THR A 258 -1.20 -2.26 -7.47
CA THR A 258 -2.35 -1.48 -7.92
C THR A 258 -3.63 -2.33 -7.98
N PHE A 259 -4.69 -1.90 -7.31
CA PHE A 259 -5.99 -2.57 -7.34
C PHE A 259 -6.81 -1.98 -8.48
N LYS A 260 -6.69 -2.57 -9.69
CA LYS A 260 -7.37 -2.12 -10.93
C LYS A 260 -8.92 -2.16 -10.90
N ILE A 261 -9.53 -2.22 -9.72
CA ILE A 261 -10.96 -2.48 -9.48
C ILE A 261 -11.77 -1.17 -9.31
N ARG A 262 -11.12 -0.01 -9.29
CA ARG A 262 -11.77 1.29 -8.95
C ARG A 262 -12.32 2.10 -10.13
N GLY A 263 -12.18 1.61 -11.37
CA GLY A 263 -12.66 2.28 -12.57
C GLY A 263 -13.31 1.32 -13.57
N VAL A 264 -14.23 1.84 -14.39
CA VAL A 264 -14.72 1.16 -15.60
C VAL A 264 -13.61 1.29 -16.64
N PRO A 265 -13.01 0.19 -17.15
CA PRO A 265 -11.99 0.30 -18.18
C PRO A 265 -12.63 0.87 -19.45
N VAL A 266 -12.26 2.09 -19.84
CA VAL A 266 -12.57 2.62 -21.17
C VAL A 266 -11.46 2.14 -22.10
N GLY A 267 -11.76 1.17 -22.96
CA GLY A 267 -10.83 0.58 -23.91
C GLY A 267 -9.98 -0.58 -23.36
N LYS A 268 -9.18 -1.19 -24.25
CA LYS A 268 -8.27 -2.29 -23.86
C LYS A 268 -7.11 -1.72 -23.02
N PRO A 269 -6.84 -2.25 -21.82
CA PRO A 269 -5.72 -1.77 -21.01
C PRO A 269 -4.40 -1.99 -21.76
N ARG A 270 -3.57 -0.93 -21.83
CA ARG A 270 -2.23 -1.04 -22.41
C ARG A 270 -1.37 -2.01 -21.61
N LEU A 271 -0.64 -2.87 -22.31
CA LEU A 271 0.34 -3.76 -21.72
C LEU A 271 1.59 -2.94 -21.38
N LYS A 272 2.04 -3.00 -20.13
CA LYS A 272 3.16 -2.22 -19.59
C LYS A 272 4.18 -3.17 -18.98
N GLN A 273 5.41 -3.19 -19.48
CA GLN A 273 6.50 -4.03 -18.97
C GLN A 273 7.50 -3.18 -18.19
N PHE A 274 7.71 -3.53 -16.92
CA PHE A 274 8.68 -2.86 -16.06
C PHE A 274 10.12 -3.16 -16.50
N SER A 275 10.98 -2.14 -16.44
CA SER A 275 12.42 -2.25 -16.68
C SER A 275 13.19 -1.71 -15.50
N ARG A 276 13.78 -2.60 -14.69
CA ARG A 276 14.61 -2.22 -13.54
C ARG A 276 15.91 -1.49 -13.91
N ARG A 277 16.40 -1.68 -15.14
CA ARG A 277 17.61 -1.00 -15.65
C ARG A 277 17.34 0.47 -15.95
N ARG A 278 16.11 0.79 -16.37
CA ARG A 278 15.75 2.14 -16.81
C ARG A 278 14.89 2.89 -15.81
N TYR A 279 14.17 2.17 -14.93
CA TYR A 279 13.07 2.67 -14.10
C TYR A 279 11.91 3.22 -14.93
N SER A 280 11.39 2.34 -15.78
CA SER A 280 10.31 2.67 -16.70
C SER A 280 9.38 1.50 -16.96
N TYR A 281 8.23 1.82 -17.53
CA TYR A 281 7.33 0.87 -18.18
C TYR A 281 7.39 1.05 -19.69
N LYS A 282 7.89 0.05 -20.39
CA LYS A 282 7.74 -0.04 -21.85
C LYS A 282 6.29 -0.41 -22.19
N ILE A 283 5.67 0.35 -23.08
CA ILE A 283 4.33 0.07 -23.58
C ILE A 283 4.47 -0.97 -24.71
N LEU A 284 3.87 -2.13 -24.49
CA LEU A 284 3.91 -3.21 -25.47
C LEU A 284 2.68 -3.12 -26.41
N PRO A 285 2.83 -3.49 -27.69
CA PRO A 285 1.70 -3.65 -28.59
C PRO A 285 0.64 -4.61 -28.02
N PRO A 286 -0.65 -4.46 -28.37
CA PRO A 286 -1.68 -5.41 -27.99
C PRO A 286 -1.28 -6.85 -28.38
N ASN A 287 -1.62 -7.83 -27.55
CA ASN A 287 -1.36 -9.26 -27.77
C ASN A 287 0.12 -9.70 -27.80
N THR A 288 1.08 -8.84 -27.43
CA THR A 288 2.51 -9.20 -27.39
C THR A 288 2.82 -10.31 -26.38
N CYS A 289 2.04 -10.42 -25.31
CA CYS A 289 2.23 -11.44 -24.27
C CYS A 289 0.91 -11.74 -23.56
N VAL A 290 0.85 -12.86 -22.85
CA VAL A 290 -0.28 -13.20 -21.99
C VAL A 290 -0.28 -12.24 -20.78
N PRO A 291 -1.40 -11.55 -20.47
CA PRO A 291 -1.43 -10.54 -19.41
C PRO A 291 -0.96 -11.02 -18.03
N ASN A 292 -1.22 -12.29 -17.70
CA ASN A 292 -0.77 -12.88 -16.44
C ASN A 292 0.75 -13.11 -16.42
N GLU A 293 1.35 -13.52 -17.54
CA GLU A 293 2.80 -13.69 -17.66
C GLU A 293 3.50 -12.34 -17.51
N LEU A 294 3.00 -11.30 -18.17
CA LEU A 294 3.52 -9.94 -18.01
C LEU A 294 3.45 -9.46 -16.56
N LYS A 295 2.34 -9.77 -15.87
CA LYS A 295 2.20 -9.39 -14.47
C LYS A 295 3.18 -10.15 -13.57
N ASN A 296 3.47 -11.42 -13.85
CA ASN A 296 4.51 -12.16 -13.13
C ASN A 296 5.91 -11.62 -13.41
N THR A 297 6.23 -11.34 -14.66
CA THR A 297 7.49 -10.70 -15.05
C THR A 297 7.68 -9.37 -14.33
N ASN A 298 6.67 -8.49 -14.33
CA ASN A 298 6.76 -7.21 -13.63
C ASN A 298 6.93 -7.38 -12.12
N GLN A 299 6.15 -8.28 -11.49
CA GLN A 299 6.26 -8.55 -10.05
C GLN A 299 7.64 -9.11 -9.69
N ARG A 300 8.20 -9.98 -10.53
CA ARG A 300 9.54 -10.55 -10.36
C ARG A 300 10.60 -9.46 -10.46
N GLU A 301 10.60 -8.68 -11.54
CA GLU A 301 11.59 -7.62 -11.76
C GLU A 301 11.53 -6.54 -10.67
N GLN A 302 10.33 -6.17 -10.20
CA GLN A 302 10.17 -5.23 -9.09
C GLN A 302 10.64 -5.81 -7.74
N LEU A 303 10.41 -7.11 -7.49
CA LEU A 303 10.89 -7.77 -6.28
C LEU A 303 12.42 -7.91 -6.28
N GLU A 304 13.01 -8.31 -7.41
CA GLU A 304 14.46 -8.36 -7.59
C GLU A 304 15.09 -6.99 -7.37
N GLU A 305 14.50 -5.93 -7.93
CA GLU A 305 15.01 -4.58 -7.74
C GLU A 305 14.84 -4.10 -6.29
N ALA A 306 13.71 -4.39 -5.63
CA ALA A 306 13.54 -4.07 -4.21
C ALA A 306 14.60 -4.77 -3.33
N HIS A 307 14.92 -6.04 -3.62
CA HIS A 307 16.00 -6.76 -2.94
C HIS A 307 17.39 -6.20 -3.26
N ALA A 308 17.63 -5.72 -4.48
CA ALA A 308 18.88 -5.06 -4.84
C ALA A 308 19.03 -3.75 -4.05
N VAL A 309 18.00 -2.89 -4.07
CA VAL A 309 17.93 -1.65 -3.30
C VAL A 309 18.17 -1.91 -1.81
N GLN A 310 17.46 -2.89 -1.22
CA GLN A 310 17.61 -3.25 0.19
C GLN A 310 19.06 -3.55 0.59
N LYS A 311 19.81 -4.25 -0.25
CA LYS A 311 21.19 -4.64 0.08
C LYS A 311 22.14 -3.45 0.11
N ILE A 312 21.90 -2.43 -0.71
CA ILE A 312 22.82 -1.31 -0.89
C ILE A 312 22.49 -0.10 0.00
N VAL A 313 21.33 -0.07 0.67
CA VAL A 313 21.01 0.98 1.65
C VAL A 313 22.02 0.90 2.80
N GLY A 314 22.73 2.01 3.04
CA GLY A 314 23.82 2.10 4.02
C GLY A 314 25.20 1.77 3.45
N GLU A 315 25.27 1.09 2.30
CA GLU A 315 26.54 0.74 1.63
C GLU A 315 26.90 1.74 0.52
N GLU A 316 25.90 2.23 -0.23
CA GLU A 316 26.06 3.17 -1.32
C GLU A 316 25.13 4.39 -1.17
N ARG A 317 25.52 5.51 -1.79
CA ARG A 317 24.61 6.67 -1.88
C ARG A 317 23.49 6.34 -2.87
N MET A 318 22.27 6.22 -2.36
CA MET A 318 21.11 5.79 -3.15
C MET A 318 20.79 6.74 -4.30
N GLU A 319 21.09 8.03 -4.13
CA GLU A 319 21.07 9.03 -5.21
C GLU A 319 21.91 8.60 -6.42
N LYS A 320 23.17 8.22 -6.20
CA LYS A 320 24.07 7.79 -7.29
C LYS A 320 23.59 6.49 -7.95
N TYR A 321 22.98 5.60 -7.18
CA TYR A 321 22.42 4.36 -7.70
C TYR A 321 21.26 4.62 -8.67
N ILE A 322 20.33 5.51 -8.31
CA ILE A 322 19.17 5.81 -9.16
C ILE A 322 19.50 6.72 -10.34
N GLU A 323 20.54 7.56 -10.25
CA GLU A 323 21.03 8.38 -11.37
C GLU A 323 21.56 7.54 -12.54
N GLN A 324 21.98 6.31 -12.30
CA GLN A 324 22.38 5.37 -13.35
C GLN A 324 21.19 4.86 -14.17
N LYS A 325 19.95 5.07 -13.72
CA LYS A 325 18.74 4.59 -14.36
C LYS A 325 18.27 5.61 -15.38
N SER A 326 18.31 5.26 -16.67
CA SER A 326 18.12 6.20 -17.79
C SER A 326 16.81 7.03 -17.82
N LYS A 327 15.77 6.63 -17.06
CA LYS A 327 14.49 7.37 -16.99
C LYS A 327 14.32 8.14 -15.68
N VAL A 328 15.27 8.08 -14.77
CA VAL A 328 15.28 8.95 -13.58
C VAL A 328 15.90 10.27 -13.99
N ASP A 329 15.13 11.35 -13.85
CA ASP A 329 15.57 12.71 -14.15
C ASP A 329 15.76 13.54 -12.87
N GLU A 330 16.31 14.74 -13.03
CA GLU A 330 16.56 15.66 -11.92
C GLU A 330 15.27 16.05 -11.17
N ILE A 331 14.11 16.05 -11.87
CA ILE A 331 12.82 16.37 -11.26
C ILE A 331 12.41 15.26 -10.28
N ALA A 332 12.55 14.00 -10.66
CA ALA A 332 12.26 12.86 -9.78
C ALA A 332 13.18 12.87 -8.55
N ILE A 333 14.48 13.10 -8.76
CA ILE A 333 15.46 13.18 -7.66
C ILE A 333 15.13 14.35 -6.72
N SER A 334 14.82 15.51 -7.27
CA SER A 334 14.45 16.70 -6.49
C SER A 334 13.21 16.46 -5.63
N ARG A 335 12.18 15.81 -6.18
CA ARG A 335 10.97 15.42 -5.43
C ARG A 335 11.29 14.46 -4.29
N LEU A 336 12.07 13.40 -4.57
CA LEU A 336 12.50 12.44 -3.54
C LEU A 336 13.28 13.13 -2.41
N LYS A 337 14.23 14.00 -2.76
CA LYS A 337 14.98 14.80 -1.79
C LYS A 337 14.08 15.74 -1.00
N SER A 338 13.08 16.35 -1.62
CA SER A 338 12.15 17.24 -0.93
C SER A 338 11.26 16.48 0.07
N ILE A 339 10.89 15.23 -0.23
CA ILE A 339 10.24 14.34 0.75
C ILE A 339 11.21 14.03 1.90
N ALA A 340 12.46 13.65 1.58
CA ALA A 340 13.49 13.24 2.53
C ALA A 340 13.92 14.37 3.49
N GLY A 341 14.47 15.45 2.93
CA GLY A 341 15.31 16.44 3.60
C GLY A 341 14.61 17.38 4.58
N LYS A 342 13.34 17.13 4.90
CA LYS A 342 12.61 17.94 5.89
C LYS A 342 11.70 17.10 6.79
N ILE A 343 11.87 15.78 6.82
CA ILE A 343 11.30 14.93 7.86
C ILE A 343 12.47 14.58 8.77
N LYS A 344 12.46 15.10 10.00
CA LYS A 344 13.43 14.69 11.01
C LYS A 344 13.06 13.30 11.49
N VAL A 345 13.85 12.30 11.14
CA VAL A 345 13.73 10.96 11.70
C VAL A 345 14.70 10.96 12.88
N ASP A 346 14.21 11.42 14.04
CA ASP A 346 14.94 11.48 15.32
C ASP A 346 14.61 10.23 16.15
#